data_AF-I9LCJ6-F1
#
_entry.id   AF-I9LCJ6-F1
#
_cell.length_a   1.000
_cell.length_b   1.000
_cell.length_c   1.000
_cell.angle_alpha   90.00
_cell.angle_beta   90.00
_cell.angle_gamma   90.00
#
_symmetry.space_group_name_H-M   'P 1'
#
loop_
_entity.id
_entity.type
_entity.pdbx_description
1 polymer ?
#
loop_
_entity_poly.entity_id
_entity_poly.type
_entity_poly.pdbx_seq_one_letter_code
_entity_poly.pdbx_strand_id
1 'polypeptide(L)' 'MEVVFEYEFDGIVYPENNPPPKLINDLLDALEPFLLPTLNLNQAE' A
#
# COMPACT_ATOMS: atom_id res chain seq x y z
N MET A 1 -23.56 14.85 2.08
CA MET A 1 -22.73 14.48 0.92
C MET A 1 -21.75 13.44 1.42
N GLU A 2 -21.93 12.18 1.02
CA GLU A 2 -21.03 11.08 1.38
C GLU A 2 -19.95 11.01 0.30
N VAL A 3 -18.68 11.09 0.69
CA VAL A 3 -17.54 10.99 -0.23
C VAL A 3 -17.12 9.53 -0.26
N VAL A 4 -17.31 8.87 -1.41
CA VAL A 4 -16.89 7.50 -1.63
C VAL A 4 -15.54 7.54 -2.33
N PHE A 5 -14.52 6.90 -1.76
CA PHE A 5 -13.22 6.75 -2.39
C PHE A 5 -13.17 5.44 -3.17
N GLU A 6 -12.60 5.49 -4.37
CA GLU A 6 -12.48 4.36 -5.28
C GLU A 6 -11.11 4.41 -5.96
N TYR A 7 -10.58 3.24 -6.29
CA TYR A 7 -9.31 3.10 -7.02
C TYR A 7 -9.59 2.54 -8.40
N GLU A 8 -8.93 3.08 -9.42
CA GLU A 8 -8.92 2.48 -10.75
C GLU A 8 -7.60 1.73 -10.98
N PHE A 9 -7.70 0.45 -11.28
CA PHE A 9 -6.54 -0.39 -11.59
C PHE A 9 -6.85 -1.28 -12.78
N ASP A 10 -6.03 -1.21 -13.83
CA ASP A 10 -6.22 -1.98 -15.07
C ASP A 10 -7.61 -1.79 -15.72
N GLY A 11 -8.16 -0.58 -15.63
CA GLY A 11 -9.50 -0.24 -16.13
C GLY A 11 -10.66 -0.80 -15.30
N ILE A 12 -10.39 -1.41 -14.15
CA ILE A 12 -11.40 -1.89 -13.20
C ILE A 12 -11.42 -0.95 -12.00
N VAL A 13 -12.63 -0.54 -11.59
CA VAL A 13 -12.85 0.33 -10.42
C VAL A 13 -13.12 -0.53 -9.20
N TYR A 14 -12.36 -0.31 -8.13
CA TYR A 14 -12.44 -1.02 -6.87
C TYR A 14 -12.85 -0.07 -5.75
N PRO A 15 -13.77 -0.48 -4.85
CA PRO A 15 -14.11 0.32 -3.69
C PRO A 15 -12.95 0.38 -2.70
N GLU A 16 -12.85 1.47 -1.93
CA GLU A 16 -11.81 1.67 -0.91
C GLU A 16 -11.63 0.47 0.03
N ASN A 17 -12.76 -0.12 0.42
CA ASN A 17 -12.81 -1.20 1.40
C ASN A 17 -12.34 -2.57 0.85
N ASN A 18 -12.16 -2.70 -0.46
CA ASN A 18 -11.72 -3.94 -1.08
C ASN A 18 -10.79 -3.65 -2.28
N PRO A 19 -9.58 -3.14 -2.00
CA PRO A 19 -8.61 -2.82 -3.04
C PRO A 19 -8.14 -4.08 -3.78
N PRO A 20 -7.60 -3.93 -5.00
CA PRO A 20 -6.96 -5.03 -5.71
C PRO A 20 -5.81 -5.60 -4.87
N PRO A 21 -5.67 -6.93 -4.75
CA PRO A 21 -4.52 -7.53 -4.06
C PRO A 21 -3.17 -7.08 -4.63
N LYS A 22 -3.12 -6.84 -5.95
CA LYS A 22 -1.92 -6.36 -6.64
C LYS A 22 -1.52 -4.95 -6.18
N LEU A 23 -2.49 -4.06 -5.96
CA LEU A 23 -2.23 -2.71 -5.46
C LEU A 23 -1.55 -2.73 -4.09
N ILE A 24 -2.01 -3.61 -3.18
CA ILE A 24 -1.39 -3.76 -1.86
C ILE A 24 0.06 -4.23 -1.99
N ASN A 25 0.32 -5.25 -2.80
CA ASN A 25 1.67 -5.78 -3.00
C ASN A 25 2.59 -4.72 -3.63
N ASP A 26 2.14 -4.03 -4.67
CA ASP A 26 2.90 -2.95 -5.32
C ASP A 26 3.24 -1.82 -4.32
N LEU A 27 2.32 -1.50 -3.39
CA LEU A 27 2.58 -0.54 -2.32
C LEU A 27 3.61 -1.04 -1.31
N LEU A 28 3.53 -2.31 -0.90
CA LEU A 28 4.51 -2.91 0.01
C LEU A 28 5.90 -2.95 -0.62
N ASP A 29 6.00 -3.34 -1.88
CA ASP A 29 7.25 -3.36 -2.66
C ASP A 29 7.82 -1.93 -2.80
N ALA A 30 6.97 -0.93 -3.07
CA ALA A 30 7.39 0.47 -3.13
C ALA A 30 7.88 1.01 -1.77
N LEU A 31 7.36 0.48 -0.67
CA LEU A 31 7.73 0.88 0.70
C LEU A 31 8.95 0.12 1.23
N GLU A 32 9.27 -1.06 0.69
CA GLU A 32 10.44 -1.87 1.05
C GLU A 32 11.74 -1.06 1.21
N PRO A 33 12.17 -0.21 0.25
CA PRO A 33 13.41 0.57 0.38
C PRO A 33 13.41 1.56 1.54
N PHE A 34 12.23 1.98 2.03
CA PHE A 34 12.08 2.91 3.15
C PHE A 34 11.98 2.22 4.51
N LEU A 35 11.73 0.91 4.55
CA LEU A 35 11.67 0.10 5.78
C LEU A 35 13.04 -0.39 6.27
N LEU A 36 14.03 -0.46 5.37
CA LEU A 36 15.38 -0.97 5.67
C LEU A 36 16.22 -0.12 6.64
N PRO A 37 16.13 1.23 6.67
CA PRO A 37 16.96 2.03 7.58
C PRO A 37 16.49 1.98 9.04
N THR A 38 15.22 1.66 9.31
CA THR A 38 14.64 1.72 10.66
C THR A 38 14.67 0.38 11.40
N LEU A 39 14.68 -0.76 10.70
CA LEU A 39 14.83 -2.08 11.35
C LEU A 39 16.23 -2.29 11.96
N ASN A 40 17.29 -1.79 11.32
CA ASN A 40 18.67 -1.89 11.85
C ASN A 40 18.94 -0.97 13.05
N LEU A 41 18.08 0.00 13.36
CA LEU A 41 18.25 0.88 14.52
C LEU A 41 17.66 0.28 15.81
N ASN A 42 16.74 -0.68 15.70
CA ASN A 42 16.12 -1.36 16.86
C ASN A 42 16.73 -2.75 17.16
N GLN A 43 17.77 -3.18 16.42
CA GLN A 43 18.45 -4.46 16.61
C GLN A 43 19.91 -4.32 17.07
N ALA A 44 20.34 -3.10 17.41
CA ALA A 44 21.66 -2.79 17.96
C ALA A 44 21.58 -2.34 19.43
N GLU A 45 20.64 -2.89 20.20
CA GLU A 45 20.60 -2.81 21.67
C GLU A 45 20.71 -4.21 22.27
#